data_AF-A0A6J1MX86-F1
#
_entry.id   AF-A0A6J1MX86-F1
#
_cell.length_a   1.000
_cell.length_b   1.000
_cell.length_c   1.000
_cell.angle_alpha   90.00
_cell.angle_beta   90.00
_cell.angle_gamma   90.00
#
_symmetry.space_group_name_H-M   'P 1'
#
loop_
_entity.id
_entity.type
_entity.pdbx_description
1 polymer ?
#
loop_
_entity_poly.entity_id
_entity_poly.type
_entity_poly.pdbx_seq_one_letter_code
_entity_poly.pdbx_strand_id
1 'polypeptide(L)'
;MVDPKKNDKDEVCKVDESELKWTCPPIRNVTHPLRYYELTPDEMKALEECDRESFYERCLPFSTLFAALTYTGIRLGRLRAHPHFGSYPKVMLAAFIGHCFGRVSYIPECGFKLRTDLPANSHLRNTMRKYYNEANPPKKK
;
A
#
# COMPACT_ATOMS: atom_id res chain seq x y z
N MET A 1 1.52 22.58 3.00
CA MET A 1 2.85 22.29 2.44
C MET A 1 3.32 20.97 3.03
N VAL A 2 3.68 20.01 2.17
CA VAL A 2 4.16 18.67 2.53
C VAL A 2 5.67 18.68 2.29
N ASP A 3 6.45 18.55 3.36
CA ASP A 3 7.88 18.28 3.32
C ASP A 3 8.16 16.80 3.67
N PRO A 4 9.28 16.24 3.19
CA PRO A 4 9.32 14.87 2.70
C PRO A 4 9.75 13.83 3.74
N LYS A 5 9.20 12.62 3.60
CA LYS A 5 9.65 11.32 4.14
C LYS A 5 10.68 11.36 5.30
N LYS A 6 10.17 11.37 6.53
CA LYS A 6 10.91 10.82 7.67
C LYS A 6 10.81 9.29 7.59
N ASN A 7 11.95 8.61 7.44
CA ASN A 7 12.01 7.16 7.42
C ASN A 7 11.86 6.64 8.85
N ASP A 8 10.95 5.69 9.05
CA ASP A 8 10.65 4.97 10.30
C ASP A 8 11.87 4.28 10.95
N LYS A 9 13.03 4.28 10.27
CA LYS A 9 14.30 3.70 10.76
C LYS A 9 15.02 4.55 11.80
N ASP A 10 14.67 5.83 11.90
CA ASP A 10 15.45 6.80 12.68
C ASP A 10 15.06 6.80 14.18
N GLU A 11 13.97 6.13 14.56
CA GLU A 11 13.47 6.10 15.96
C GLU A 11 14.13 5.00 16.82
N VAL A 12 14.90 4.08 16.22
CA VAL A 12 15.47 2.91 16.92
C VAL A 12 16.98 2.99 17.16
N CYS A 13 17.70 3.87 16.46
CA CYS A 13 19.14 4.04 16.65
C CYS A 13 19.41 5.24 17.55
N LYS A 14 19.72 5.00 18.84
CA LYS A 14 20.22 6.05 19.73
C LYS A 14 21.69 6.35 19.41
N VAL A 15 22.03 7.64 19.40
CA VAL A 15 23.41 8.13 19.36
C VAL A 15 23.78 8.49 20.80
N ASP A 16 24.68 7.73 21.42
CA ASP A 16 25.26 8.10 22.71
C ASP A 16 26.58 8.86 22.46
N GLU A 17 26.63 10.12 22.88
CA GLU A 17 27.63 11.15 22.49
C GLU A 17 29.02 10.98 23.12
N SER A 18 29.45 9.75 23.46
CA SER A 18 30.80 9.51 24.02
C SER A 18 31.63 8.42 23.34
N GLU A 19 31.07 7.53 22.52
CA GLU A 19 31.83 6.52 21.78
C GLU A 19 31.16 6.26 20.42
N LEU A 20 31.77 6.75 19.33
CA LEU A 20 31.19 6.74 17.98
C LEU A 20 31.10 5.33 17.38
N LYS A 21 30.11 4.52 17.81
CA LYS A 21 29.82 3.20 17.21
C LYS A 21 28.31 3.02 17.01
N TRP A 22 27.90 2.96 15.74
CA TRP A 22 26.52 2.55 15.37
C TRP A 22 26.29 1.09 15.77
N THR A 23 25.60 0.86 16.89
CA THR A 23 25.13 -0.47 17.27
C THR A 23 23.64 -0.61 16.96
N CYS A 24 23.33 -1.14 15.79
CA CYS A 24 21.97 -1.59 15.49
C CYS A 24 21.67 -2.89 16.24
N PRO A 25 20.43 -3.13 16.71
CA PRO A 25 20.03 -4.46 17.14
C PRO A 25 20.17 -5.45 15.97
N PRO A 26 20.48 -6.74 16.23
CA PRO A 26 20.56 -7.73 15.16
C PRO A 26 19.24 -7.77 14.41
N ILE A 27 19.32 -7.81 13.07
CA ILE A 27 18.15 -7.96 12.19
C ILE A 27 17.40 -9.22 12.64
N ARG A 28 16.29 -9.05 13.35
CA ARG A 28 15.38 -10.15 13.60
C ARG A 28 14.86 -10.57 12.23
N ASN A 29 15.20 -11.79 11.83
CA ASN A 29 14.61 -12.40 10.66
C ASN A 29 13.14 -12.67 11.01
N VAL A 30 12.29 -11.67 10.82
CA VAL A 30 10.86 -11.79 11.07
C VAL A 30 10.32 -12.67 9.95
N THR A 31 10.30 -13.98 10.17
CA THR A 31 9.45 -14.86 9.37
C THR A 31 8.04 -14.32 9.59
N HIS A 32 7.51 -13.59 8.60
CA HIS A 32 6.20 -12.95 8.75
C HIS A 32 5.19 -14.06 9.11
N PRO A 33 4.44 -13.95 10.20
CA PRO A 33 3.60 -15.03 10.73
C PRO A 33 2.54 -15.53 9.73
N LEU A 34 2.27 -14.75 8.67
CA LEU A 34 1.39 -15.13 7.57
C LEU A 34 2.03 -16.10 6.54
N ARG A 35 3.33 -16.38 6.60
CA ARG A 35 3.98 -17.23 5.57
C ARG A 35 3.50 -18.69 5.59
N TYR A 36 3.05 -19.17 6.75
CA TYR A 36 2.54 -20.53 6.95
C TYR A 36 1.05 -20.55 7.35
N TYR A 37 0.34 -19.43 7.19
CA TYR A 37 -1.07 -19.37 7.51
C TYR A 37 -1.87 -19.84 6.29
N GLU A 38 -2.54 -20.99 6.42
CA GLU A 38 -3.50 -21.46 5.43
C GLU A 38 -4.81 -20.71 5.65
N LEU A 39 -5.16 -19.83 4.70
CA LEU A 39 -6.40 -19.09 4.76
C LEU A 39 -7.58 -20.05 4.63
N THR A 40 -8.61 -19.82 5.44
CA THR A 40 -9.87 -20.54 5.26
C THR A 40 -10.53 -20.10 3.94
N PRO A 41 -11.41 -20.92 3.33
CA PRO A 41 -12.06 -20.57 2.07
C PRO A 41 -12.84 -19.25 2.17
N ASP A 42 -13.42 -18.94 3.33
CA ASP A 42 -14.13 -17.69 3.57
C ASP A 42 -13.19 -16.48 3.59
N GLU A 43 -12.00 -16.63 4.19
CA GLU A 43 -10.96 -15.58 4.21
C GLU A 43 -10.40 -15.34 2.80
N MET A 44 -10.18 -16.40 2.02
CA MET A 44 -9.72 -16.27 0.63
C MET A 44 -10.76 -15.57 -0.25
N LYS A 45 -12.03 -15.95 -0.12
CA LYS A 45 -13.12 -15.34 -0.89
C LYS A 45 -13.28 -13.84 -0.59
N ALA A 46 -13.15 -13.45 0.68
CA ALA A 46 -13.23 -12.05 1.07
C ALA A 46 -12.06 -11.21 0.50
N LEU A 47 -10.86 -11.78 0.42
CA LEU A 47 -9.71 -11.13 -0.21
C LEU A 47 -9.91 -10.98 -1.73
N GLU A 48 -10.44 -11.99 -2.39
CA GLU A 48 -10.73 -11.94 -3.83
C GLU A 48 -11.78 -10.86 -4.15
N GLU A 49 -12.85 -10.76 -3.35
CA GLU A 49 -13.88 -9.74 -3.54
C GLU A 49 -13.30 -8.33 -3.38
N CYS A 50 -12.44 -8.12 -2.38
CA CYS A 50 -11.74 -6.86 -2.19
C CYS A 50 -10.85 -6.50 -3.40
N ASP A 51 -10.12 -7.48 -3.95
CA ASP A 51 -9.31 -7.26 -5.15
C ASP A 51 -10.18 -6.86 -6.35
N ARG A 52 -11.30 -7.55 -6.54
CA ARG A 52 -12.26 -7.29 -7.60
C ARG A 52 -12.87 -5.89 -7.49
N GLU A 53 -13.38 -5.52 -6.33
CA GLU A 53 -13.94 -4.18 -6.07
C GLU A 53 -12.89 -3.09 -6.34
N SER A 54 -11.66 -3.28 -5.85
CA SER A 54 -10.57 -2.31 -6.02
C SER A 54 -10.24 -2.05 -7.50
N PHE A 55 -10.33 -3.09 -8.32
CA PHE A 55 -10.04 -3.03 -9.73
C PHE A 55 -11.08 -2.17 -10.45
N TYR A 56 -12.37 -2.47 -10.26
CA TYR A 56 -13.45 -1.82 -11.00
C TYR A 56 -13.71 -0.38 -10.55
N GLU A 57 -13.78 -0.11 -9.25
CA GLU A 57 -14.22 1.18 -8.71
C GLU A 57 -13.11 2.25 -8.73
N ARG A 58 -11.83 1.87 -8.60
CA ARG A 58 -10.73 2.81 -8.34
C ARG A 58 -9.59 2.68 -9.34
N CYS A 59 -9.13 1.48 -9.65
CA CYS A 59 -7.97 1.31 -10.54
C CYS A 59 -8.28 1.72 -11.98
N LEU A 60 -9.45 1.36 -12.51
CA LEU A 60 -9.88 1.75 -13.86
C LEU A 60 -9.97 3.28 -14.02
N PRO A 61 -10.69 4.04 -13.15
CA PRO A 61 -10.76 5.49 -13.31
C PRO A 61 -9.41 6.17 -13.06
N PHE A 62 -8.60 5.73 -12.09
CA PHE A 62 -7.27 6.33 -11.89
C PHE A 62 -6.33 6.05 -13.06
N SER A 63 -6.28 4.82 -13.58
CA SER A 63 -5.43 4.48 -14.72
C SER A 63 -5.83 5.25 -15.98
N THR A 64 -7.13 5.33 -16.27
CA THR A 64 -7.63 6.08 -17.44
C THR A 64 -7.40 7.58 -17.28
N LEU A 65 -7.58 8.14 -16.09
CA LEU A 65 -7.28 9.55 -15.80
C LEU A 65 -5.80 9.87 -15.99
N PHE A 66 -4.89 9.06 -15.43
CA PHE A 66 -3.44 9.25 -15.60
C PHE A 66 -3.00 9.08 -17.06
N ALA A 67 -3.56 8.10 -17.77
CA ALA A 67 -3.30 7.90 -19.19
C ALA A 67 -3.80 9.08 -20.03
N ALA A 68 -5.00 9.59 -19.77
CA ALA A 68 -5.56 10.76 -20.46
C ALA A 68 -4.76 12.03 -20.17
N LEU A 69 -4.35 12.25 -18.92
CA LEU A 69 -3.54 13.39 -18.51
C LEU A 69 -2.18 13.38 -19.24
N THR A 70 -1.53 12.22 -19.32
CA THR A 70 -0.26 12.12 -20.04
C THR A 70 -0.42 12.22 -21.55
N TYR A 71 -1.48 11.65 -22.11
CA TYR A 71 -1.79 11.77 -23.53
C TYR A 71 -2.03 13.24 -23.95
N THR A 72 -2.85 13.97 -23.18
CA THR A 72 -3.09 15.39 -23.42
C THR A 72 -1.79 16.20 -23.27
N GLY A 73 -1.00 15.97 -22.22
CA GLY A 73 0.30 16.63 -22.02
C GLY A 73 1.31 16.40 -23.16
N ILE A 74 1.29 15.22 -23.80
CA ILE A 74 2.11 14.93 -24.98
C ILE A 74 1.57 15.68 -26.21
N ARG A 75 0.24 15.72 -26.39
CA ARG A 75 -0.41 16.43 -27.51
C ARG A 75 -0.20 17.95 -27.45
N LEU A 76 -0.13 18.51 -26.25
CA LEU A 76 0.22 19.91 -25.99
C LEU A 76 1.72 20.22 -26.12
N GLY A 77 2.57 19.24 -26.46
CA GLY A 77 4.01 19.44 -26.66
C GLY A 77 4.83 19.60 -25.38
N ARG A 78 4.22 19.45 -24.20
CA ARG A 78 4.91 19.60 -22.90
C ARG A 78 5.78 18.39 -22.55
N LEU A 79 5.52 17.24 -23.17
CA LEU A 79 6.23 15.98 -22.96
C LEU A 79 6.83 15.49 -24.29
N ARG A 80 8.17 15.51 -24.40
CA ARG A 80 8.90 15.05 -25.60
C ARG A 80 8.66 13.55 -25.86
N ALA A 81 8.12 13.20 -27.02
CA ALA A 81 7.95 11.81 -27.43
C ALA A 81 9.32 11.14 -27.67
N HIS A 82 9.44 9.85 -27.40
CA HIS A 82 10.67 9.10 -27.68
C HIS A 82 10.78 8.87 -29.20
N PRO A 83 11.93 9.12 -29.84
CA PRO A 83 12.07 9.09 -31.30
C PRO A 83 11.72 7.72 -31.92
N HIS A 84 11.91 6.63 -31.17
CA HIS A 84 11.67 5.27 -31.65
C HIS A 84 10.34 4.63 -31.17
N PHE A 85 9.74 5.17 -30.10
CA PHE A 85 8.59 4.55 -29.42
C PHE A 85 7.39 5.51 -29.26
N GLY A 86 7.49 6.74 -29.76
CA GLY A 86 6.44 7.74 -29.70
C GLY A 86 6.05 8.12 -28.27
N SER A 87 4.74 8.22 -28.03
CA SER A 87 4.13 8.55 -26.74
C SER A 87 3.90 7.35 -25.82
N TYR A 88 3.93 6.13 -26.38
CA TYR A 88 3.51 4.90 -25.74
C TYR A 88 4.20 4.59 -24.39
N PRO A 89 5.55 4.66 -24.26
CA PRO A 89 6.21 4.30 -23.00
C PRO A 89 5.86 5.26 -21.86
N LYS A 90 5.57 6.54 -22.16
CA LYS A 90 5.16 7.52 -21.15
C LYS A 90 3.74 7.29 -20.66
N VAL A 91 2.83 6.96 -21.57
CA VAL A 91 1.43 6.67 -21.22
C VAL A 91 1.34 5.36 -20.45
N MET A 92 2.09 4.32 -20.84
CA MET A 92 2.12 3.04 -20.11
C MET A 92 2.68 3.19 -18.70
N LEU A 93 3.76 3.95 -18.53
CA LEU A 93 4.30 4.22 -17.19
C LEU A 93 3.29 4.99 -16.32
N ALA A 94 2.59 5.98 -16.89
CA ALA A 94 1.58 6.73 -16.17
C ALA A 94 0.37 5.87 -15.79
N ALA A 95 -0.09 5.01 -16.69
CA ALA A 95 -1.15 4.04 -16.40
C ALA A 95 -0.73 3.07 -15.29
N PHE A 96 0.51 2.57 -15.32
CA PHE A 96 1.05 1.70 -14.29
C PHE A 96 1.13 2.38 -12.92
N ILE A 97 1.62 3.62 -12.87
CA ILE A 97 1.64 4.43 -11.64
C ILE A 97 0.21 4.66 -11.12
N GLY A 98 -0.73 5.00 -12.01
CA GLY A 98 -2.14 5.16 -11.67
C GLY A 98 -2.77 3.88 -11.11
N HIS A 99 -2.41 2.72 -11.68
CA HIS A 99 -2.84 1.42 -11.20
C HIS A 99 -2.27 1.08 -9.81
N CYS A 100 -0.95 1.25 -9.61
CA CYS A 100 -0.31 1.04 -8.32
C CYS A 100 -0.90 1.96 -7.24
N PHE A 101 -1.14 3.23 -7.57
CA PHE A 101 -1.76 4.18 -6.65
C PHE A 101 -3.19 3.77 -6.30
N GLY A 102 -3.98 3.31 -7.29
CA GLY A 102 -5.33 2.80 -7.09
C GLY A 102 -5.37 1.61 -6.11
N ARG A 103 -4.43 0.66 -6.26
CA ARG A 103 -4.30 -0.49 -5.35
C ARG A 103 -3.93 -0.05 -3.93
N VAL A 104 -2.91 0.78 -3.76
CA VAL A 104 -2.43 1.22 -2.45
C VAL A 104 -3.50 2.00 -1.69
N SER A 105 -4.29 2.82 -2.40
CA SER A 105 -5.37 3.59 -1.80
C SER A 105 -6.50 2.71 -1.21
N TYR A 106 -6.65 1.45 -1.64
CA TYR A 106 -7.75 0.59 -1.21
C TYR A 106 -7.38 -0.36 -0.05
N ILE A 107 -6.09 -0.57 0.21
CA ILE A 107 -5.59 -1.38 1.32
C ILE A 107 -6.26 -1.07 2.68
N PRO A 108 -6.42 0.20 3.12
CA PRO A 108 -7.02 0.48 4.43
C PRO A 108 -8.52 0.13 4.48
N GLU A 109 -9.25 0.42 3.40
CA GLU A 109 -10.69 0.13 3.28
C GLU A 109 -10.94 -1.38 3.28
N CYS A 110 -10.12 -2.11 2.53
CA CYS A 110 -10.11 -3.57 2.49
C CYS A 110 -9.86 -4.15 3.89
N GLY A 111 -8.85 -3.65 4.61
CA GLY A 111 -8.55 -4.08 5.98
C GLY A 111 -9.71 -3.81 6.95
N PHE A 112 -10.49 -2.76 6.72
CA PHE A 112 -11.69 -2.46 7.51
C PHE A 112 -12.84 -3.42 7.21
N LYS A 113 -13.16 -3.65 5.93
CA LYS A 113 -14.15 -4.65 5.49
C LYS A 113 -13.78 -6.04 6.02
N LEU A 114 -12.53 -6.46 5.88
CA LEU A 114 -12.04 -7.73 6.41
C LEU A 114 -12.21 -7.87 7.93
N ARG A 115 -12.14 -6.79 8.70
CA ARG A 115 -12.35 -6.80 10.15
C ARG A 115 -13.82 -6.93 10.54
N THR A 116 -14.71 -6.54 9.65
CA THR A 116 -16.14 -6.36 9.90
C THR A 116 -16.96 -7.52 9.32
N ASP A 117 -16.67 -7.90 8.08
CA ASP A 117 -17.45 -8.86 7.28
C ASP A 117 -17.00 -10.32 7.48
N LEU A 118 -15.76 -10.56 7.94
CA LEU A 118 -15.31 -11.94 8.23
C LEU A 118 -16.10 -12.57 9.40
N PRO A 119 -16.39 -13.88 9.33
CA PRO A 119 -17.08 -14.60 10.38
C PRO A 119 -16.21 -14.71 11.65
N ALA A 120 -16.86 -14.81 12.81
CA ALA A 120 -16.19 -14.65 14.11
C ALA A 120 -15.20 -15.76 14.51
N ASN A 121 -15.33 -16.92 13.88
CA ASN A 121 -14.47 -18.09 14.04
C ASN A 121 -13.10 -17.94 13.34
N SER A 122 -12.92 -16.94 12.48
CA SER A 122 -11.67 -16.73 11.75
C SER A 122 -10.54 -16.18 12.63
N HIS A 123 -9.37 -16.82 12.59
CA HIS A 123 -8.20 -16.38 13.34
C HIS A 123 -7.65 -15.05 12.79
N LEU A 124 -7.75 -14.83 11.47
CA LEU A 124 -7.28 -13.63 10.80
C LEU A 124 -7.98 -12.37 11.31
N ARG A 125 -9.33 -12.39 11.36
CA ARG A 125 -10.13 -11.24 11.82
C ARG A 125 -9.78 -10.84 13.24
N ASN A 126 -9.64 -11.83 14.13
CA ASN A 126 -9.34 -11.59 15.54
C ASN A 126 -7.93 -11.02 15.72
N THR A 127 -6.97 -11.51 14.94
CA THR A 127 -5.60 -11.00 14.92
C THR A 127 -5.56 -9.55 14.41
N MET A 128 -6.25 -9.25 13.31
CA MET A 128 -6.35 -7.90 12.75
C MET A 128 -7.05 -6.90 13.69
N ARG A 129 -8.06 -7.34 14.45
CA ARG A 129 -8.71 -6.52 15.49
C ARG A 129 -7.75 -6.18 16.63
N LYS A 130 -6.98 -7.16 17.10
CA LYS A 130 -6.01 -6.95 18.19
C LYS A 130 -4.98 -5.89 17.81
N TYR A 131 -4.33 -6.06 16.65
CA TYR A 131 -3.34 -5.09 16.17
C TYR A 131 -3.93 -3.69 15.93
N TYR A 132 -5.15 -3.60 15.39
CA TYR A 132 -5.81 -2.30 15.18
C TYR A 132 -6.10 -1.56 16.49
N ASN A 133 -6.58 -2.29 17.51
CA ASN A 133 -6.88 -1.73 18.83
C ASN A 133 -5.61 -1.30 19.58
N GLU A 134 -4.51 -2.03 19.41
CA GLU A 134 -3.21 -1.69 19.99
C GLU A 134 -2.62 -0.43 19.34
N ALA A 135 -2.75 -0.29 18.01
CA ALA A 135 -2.32 0.90 17.29
C ALA A 135 -3.23 2.13 17.53
N ASN A 136 -4.51 1.91 17.85
CA ASN A 136 -5.49 2.98 18.12
C ASN A 136 -6.09 2.84 19.52
N PRO A 137 -5.34 3.15 20.59
CA PRO A 137 -5.86 3.07 21.94
C PRO A 137 -7.06 4.03 22.11
N PRO A 138 -8.12 3.63 22.84
CA PRO A 138 -9.26 4.49 23.09
C PRO A 138 -8.81 5.73 23.85
N LYS A 139 -9.18 6.92 23.36
CA LYS A 139 -8.95 8.17 24.09
C LYS A 139 -9.72 8.10 25.41
N LYS A 140 -9.01 8.09 26.54
CA LYS A 140 -9.64 8.20 27.87
C LYS A 140 -10.35 9.56 27.94
N LYS A 141 -11.67 9.53 28.14
CA LYS A 141 -12.49 10.71 28.43
C LYS A 141 -12.20 11.23 29.83
#